data_AF-A0A7X7LNJ3-F1
#
_entry.id   AF-A0A7X7LNJ3-F1
#
_cell.length_a   1.000
_cell.length_b   1.000
_cell.length_c   1.000
_cell.angle_alpha   90.00
_cell.angle_beta   90.00
_cell.angle_gamma   90.00
#
_symmetry.space_group_name_H-M   'P 1'
#
loop_
_entity.id
_entity.type
_entity.pdbx_description
1 polymer ?
#
loop_
_entity_poly.entity_id
_entity_poly.type
_entity_poly.pdbx_seq_one_letter_code
_entity_poly.pdbx_strand_id
1 'polypeptide(L)'
;MRSAIMEISILIAFFIVGWVAGEWISFFYIALGLIAFYNLIMIFYFVGKGREMSGMDKFLGVAAMIIWLGIAWVMILAKQNDLWGFMQ
;
A
#
# COMPACT_ATOMS: atom_id res chain seq x y z
N MET A 1 -14.24 8.36 5.79
CA MET A 1 -13.58 7.16 5.22
C MET A 1 -12.85 7.45 3.91
N ARG A 2 -13.51 8.01 2.89
CA ARG A 2 -12.84 8.38 1.62
C ARG A 2 -11.64 9.33 1.80
N SER A 3 -11.74 10.34 2.67
CA SER A 3 -10.61 11.24 2.97
C SER A 3 -9.41 10.49 3.51
N ALA A 4 -9.59 9.66 4.55
CA ALA A 4 -8.53 8.86 5.14
C ALA A 4 -7.90 7.87 4.13
N ILE A 5 -8.71 7.24 3.26
CA ILE A 5 -8.18 6.39 2.18
C ILE A 5 -7.28 7.21 1.25
N MET A 6 -7.70 8.42 0.86
CA MET A 6 -6.91 9.31 0.01
C MET A 6 -5.61 9.76 0.69
N GLU A 7 -5.71 10.24 1.93
CA GLU A 7 -4.56 10.74 2.70
C GLU A 7 -3.49 9.66 2.89
N ILE A 8 -3.90 8.45 3.30
CA ILE A 8 -2.98 7.32 3.47
C ILE A 8 -2.43 6.86 2.10
N SER A 9 -3.24 6.87 1.05
CA SER A 9 -2.79 6.51 -0.30
C SER A 9 -1.75 7.49 -0.83
N ILE A 10 -1.92 8.80 -0.60
CA ILE A 10 -0.94 9.83 -0.96
C ILE A 10 0.34 9.64 -0.16
N LEU A 11 0.23 9.33 1.14
CA LEU A 11 1.38 9.07 1.99
C LEU A 11 2.18 7.85 1.50
N ILE A 12 1.50 6.74 1.20
CA ILE A 12 2.14 5.55 0.62
C ILE A 12 2.82 5.89 -0.69
N ALA A 13 2.13 6.59 -1.60
CA ALA A 13 2.68 7.01 -2.89
C ALA A 13 3.94 7.88 -2.71
N PHE A 14 3.94 8.81 -1.76
CA PHE A 14 5.10 9.64 -1.45
C PHE A 14 6.33 8.80 -1.06
N PHE A 15 6.18 7.81 -0.18
CA PHE A 15 7.29 6.95 0.19
C PHE A 15 7.77 6.06 -0.97
N ILE A 16 6.86 5.57 -1.80
CA ILE A 16 7.24 4.79 -2.99
C ILE A 16 8.03 5.66 -3.96
N VAL A 17 7.55 6.87 -4.26
CA VAL A 17 8.26 7.80 -5.15
C VAL A 17 9.62 8.17 -4.58
N GLY A 18 9.71 8.45 -3.28
CA GLY A 18 10.99 8.75 -2.64
C GLY A 18 11.96 7.56 -2.64
N TRP A 19 11.46 6.32 -2.54
CA TRP A 19 12.28 5.13 -2.73
C TRP A 19 12.78 5.01 -4.18
N VAL A 20 11.89 5.16 -5.17
CA VAL A 20 12.24 4.99 -6.58
C VAL A 20 13.17 6.09 -7.08
N ALA A 21 12.94 7.34 -6.71
CA ALA A 21 13.70 8.48 -7.21
C ALA A 21 14.95 8.79 -6.37
N GLY A 22 14.89 8.55 -5.06
CA GLY A 22 15.99 8.84 -4.13
C GLY A 22 16.88 7.63 -3.81
N GLU A 23 16.49 6.43 -4.25
CA GLU A 23 17.13 5.14 -3.92
C GLU A 23 17.22 4.88 -2.39
N TRP A 24 16.37 5.54 -1.60
CA TRP A 24 16.39 5.41 -0.15
C TRP A 24 15.73 4.10 0.29
N ILE A 25 16.56 3.13 0.70
CA ILE A 25 16.09 1.80 1.11
C ILE A 25 15.11 1.84 2.29
N SER A 26 15.25 2.81 3.20
CA SER A 26 14.32 2.99 4.33
C SER A 26 12.90 3.28 3.85
N PHE A 27 12.74 4.01 2.74
CA PHE A 27 11.43 4.37 2.20
C PHE A 27 10.70 3.17 1.60
N PHE A 28 11.44 2.19 1.06
CA PHE A 28 10.89 0.90 0.63
C PHE A 28 10.21 0.17 1.80
N TYR A 29 10.92 0.01 2.92
CA TYR A 29 10.38 -0.69 4.08
C TYR A 29 9.23 0.06 4.75
N ILE A 30 9.31 1.39 4.80
CA ILE A 30 8.22 2.23 5.31
C ILE A 30 6.98 2.10 4.42
N ALA A 31 7.13 2.18 3.10
CA ALA A 31 6.02 2.02 2.16
C ALA A 31 5.36 0.64 2.29
N LEU A 32 6.14 -0.45 2.36
CA LEU A 32 5.61 -1.79 2.59
C LEU A 32 4.87 -1.90 3.93
N GLY A 33 5.45 -1.35 5.00
CA GLY A 33 4.82 -1.31 6.31
C GLY A 33 3.48 -0.56 6.29
N LEU A 34 3.42 0.59 5.62
CA LEU A 34 2.20 1.38 5.47
C LEU A 34 1.14 0.66 4.65
N ILE A 35 1.52 -0.03 3.57
CA ILE A 35 0.59 -0.85 2.77
C ILE A 35 0.00 -1.97 3.63
N ALA A 36 0.83 -2.69 4.38
CA ALA A 36 0.38 -3.76 5.27
C ALA A 36 -0.57 -3.22 6.35
N PHE A 37 -0.20 -2.10 6.99
CA PHE A 37 -1.00 -1.45 8.02
C PHE A 37 -2.34 -0.94 7.50
N TYR A 38 -2.34 -0.29 6.32
CA TYR A 38 -3.56 0.17 5.65
C TYR A 38 -4.53 -0.99 5.40
N ASN A 39 -4.04 -2.09 4.83
CA ASN A 39 -4.86 -3.26 4.55
C ASN A 39 -5.44 -3.86 5.84
N LEU A 40 -4.63 -3.96 6.89
CA LEU A 40 -5.06 -4.48 8.19
C LEU A 40 -6.17 -3.63 8.81
N ILE A 41 -6.01 -2.30 8.84
CA ILE A 41 -7.06 -1.39 9.33
C ILE A 41 -8.34 -1.53 8.51
N MET A 42 -8.22 -1.56 7.18
CA MET A 42 -9.37 -1.68 6.31
C MET A 42 -10.13 -2.97 6.58
N ILE A 43 -9.43 -4.11 6.72
CA ILE A 43 -10.04 -5.40 7.08
C ILE A 43 -10.80 -5.29 8.41
N PHE A 44 -10.17 -4.75 9.46
CA PHE A 44 -10.84 -4.56 10.75
C PHE A 44 -12.08 -3.67 10.63
N TYR A 45 -12.01 -2.62 9.83
CA TYR A 45 -13.14 -1.72 9.61
C TYR A 45 -14.28 -2.41 8.86
N PHE A 46 -13.97 -3.21 7.83
CA PHE A 46 -14.97 -4.01 7.11
C PHE A 46 -15.65 -5.04 8.01
N VAL A 47 -14.88 -5.73 8.87
CA VAL A 47 -15.43 -6.73 9.79
C VAL A 47 -16.26 -6.06 10.90
N GLY A 48 -15.78 -4.97 11.49
CA GLY A 48 -16.43 -4.32 12.63
C GLY A 48 -17.60 -3.41 12.26
N LYS A 49 -17.51 -2.67 11.15
CA LYS A 49 -18.50 -1.65 10.74
C LYS A 49 -19.00 -1.81 9.31
N GLY A 50 -18.71 -2.92 8.64
CA GLY A 50 -19.09 -3.12 7.24
C GLY A 50 -20.60 -3.02 6.97
N ARG A 51 -21.48 -3.25 7.95
CA ARG A 51 -22.93 -3.13 7.74
C ARG A 51 -23.42 -1.68 7.61
N GLU A 52 -22.70 -0.72 8.19
CA GLU A 52 -23.06 0.70 8.18
C GLU A 52 -22.48 1.44 6.97
N MET A 53 -21.60 0.79 6.20
CA MET A 53 -20.94 1.38 5.05
C MET A 53 -21.81 1.37 3.80
N SER A 54 -21.81 2.49 3.08
CA SER A 54 -22.33 2.59 1.72
C SER A 54 -21.61 1.59 0.80
N GLY A 55 -22.35 0.96 -0.13
CA GLY A 55 -21.78 0.01 -1.09
C GLY A 55 -20.62 0.60 -1.91
N MET A 56 -20.68 1.90 -2.23
CA MET A 56 -19.60 2.60 -2.93
C MET A 56 -18.33 2.70 -2.08
N ASP A 57 -18.46 2.97 -0.78
CA ASP A 57 -17.31 3.05 0.12
C ASP A 57 -16.64 1.69 0.31
N LYS A 58 -17.45 0.63 0.31
CA LYS A 58 -16.94 -0.75 0.31
C LYS A 58 -16.15 -1.05 -0.95
N PHE A 59 -16.70 -0.73 -2.12
CA PHE A 59 -16.04 -0.96 -3.40
C PHE A 59 -14.70 -0.21 -3.47
N LEU A 60 -14.70 1.08 -3.13
CA LEU A 60 -13.47 1.89 -3.13
C LEU A 60 -12.41 1.35 -2.17
N GLY A 61 -12.83 0.93 -0.96
CA GLY A 61 -11.91 0.34 0.01
C GLY A 61 -11.26 -0.94 -0.49
N VAL A 62 -12.06 -1.87 -1.01
CA VAL A 62 -11.55 -3.15 -1.56
C VAL A 62 -10.68 -2.91 -2.80
N ALA A 63 -11.09 -2.02 -3.70
CA ALA A 63 -10.30 -1.68 -4.88
C ALA A 63 -8.94 -1.10 -4.50
N ALA A 64 -8.90 -0.17 -3.55
CA ALA A 64 -7.65 0.41 -3.05
C ALA A 64 -6.75 -0.65 -2.38
N MET A 65 -7.32 -1.58 -1.61
CA MET A 65 -6.56 -2.69 -1.01
C MET A 65 -5.88 -3.55 -2.08
N ILE A 66 -6.63 -3.97 -3.11
CA ILE A 66 -6.10 -4.80 -4.21
C ILE A 66 -4.98 -4.06 -4.95
N ILE A 67 -5.20 -2.79 -5.28
CA ILE A 67 -4.21 -1.95 -5.95
C ILE A 67 -2.93 -1.87 -5.11
N TRP A 68 -3.03 -1.58 -3.82
CA TRP A 68 -1.86 -1.45 -2.95
C TRP A 68 -1.12 -2.76 -2.74
N LEU A 69 -1.82 -3.89 -2.64
CA LEU A 69 -1.19 -5.22 -2.57
C LEU A 69 -0.46 -5.57 -3.88
N GLY A 70 -1.06 -5.25 -5.03
CA GLY A 70 -0.42 -5.41 -6.33
C GLY A 70 0.85 -4.57 -6.46
N ILE A 71 0.81 -3.32 -5.98
CA ILE A 71 1.99 -2.45 -5.94
C ILE A 71 3.07 -3.02 -5.01
N ALA A 72 2.71 -3.45 -3.79
CA ALA A 72 3.65 -4.06 -2.86
C ALA A 72 4.34 -5.31 -3.46
N TRP A 73 3.59 -6.12 -4.21
CA TRP A 73 4.14 -7.26 -4.94
C TRP A 73 5.18 -6.83 -5.98
N VAL A 74 4.86 -5.83 -6.81
CA VAL A 74 5.80 -5.27 -7.80
C VAL A 74 7.03 -4.68 -7.12
N MET A 75 6.88 -3.99 -6.00
CA MET A 75 8.00 -3.45 -5.23
C MET A 75 8.95 -4.56 -4.76
N ILE A 76 8.41 -5.65 -4.19
CA ILE A 76 9.21 -6.78 -3.73
C ILE A 76 9.97 -7.42 -4.89
N LEU A 77 9.30 -7.64 -6.03
CA LEU A 77 9.94 -8.18 -7.22
C LEU A 77 11.06 -7.28 -7.75
N ALA A 78 10.82 -5.97 -7.82
CA ALA A 78 11.82 -4.99 -8.23
C ALA A 78 13.05 -5.06 -7.32
N LYS A 79 12.85 -5.15 -5.99
CA LYS A 79 13.98 -5.26 -5.05
C LYS A 79 14.70 -6.60 -5.12
N GLN A 80 13.97 -7.70 -5.37
CA GLN A 80 14.60 -9.00 -5.59
C GLN A 80 15.46 -8.99 -6.85
N ASN A 81 14.96 -8.48 -7.97
CA ASN A 81 15.73 -8.40 -9.21
C ASN A 81 17.00 -7.53 -9.05
N ASP A 82 16.90 -6.42 -8.32
CA ASP A 82 18.02 -5.55 -7.97
C ASP A 82 19.10 -6.28 -7.15
N LEU A 83 18.70 -7.12 -6.19
CA LEU A 83 19.60 -7.95 -5.40
C LEU A 83 20.24 -9.09 -6.23
N TRP A 84 19.49 -9.66 -7.18
CA TRP A 84 19.99 -10.73 -8.06
C TRP A 84 20.94 -10.20 -9.13
N GLY A 85 20.73 -8.96 -9.61
CA GLY A 85 21.65 -8.26 -10.50
C GLY A 85 23.01 -7.95 -9.86
N PHE A 86 23.08 -7.89 -8.53
CA PHE A 86 24.34 -7.74 -7.77
C PHE A 86 25.11 -9.06 -7.54
N MET A 87 24.47 -10.22 -7.75
CA MET A 87 25.09 -11.55 -7.54
C MET A 87 25.60 -12.20 -8.85
N GLN A 88 25.53 -11.50 -9.98
CA GLN A 88 26.14 -11.87 -11.26
C GLN A 88 27.36 -10.99 -11.54
#